data_AF-A0A0G0GYY5-F1
#
_entry.id   AF-A0A0G0GYY5-F1
#
_cell.length_a   1.000
_cell.length_b   1.000
_cell.length_c   1.000
_cell.angle_alpha   90.00
_cell.angle_beta   90.00
_cell.angle_gamma   90.00
#
_symmetry.space_group_name_H-M   'P 1'
#
loop_
_entity.id
_entity.type
_entity.pdbx_description
1 polymer ?
#
loop_
_entity_poly.entity_id
_entity_poly.type
_entity_poly.pdbx_seq_one_letter_code
_entity_poly.pdbx_strand_id
1 'polypeptide(L)'
;MKVKVIITILLIILLLVGGYLILQELQKDQAPDDSSAAADTAILSTQIYSKKITPNVGNLESQYNPWIVKKPNSTNNLMFYCKNTGINGLGRDRIWMAEISSSNTLISDTMVLEGSLGQGDDLSCAPSVATTGPSNLWHMYYLGANRNTAGDIFLYHATSSTSGKTWNKLGKINISVSGYIDSPSISIAGGKFSLYFIGPDFKLYRSSSADGQNFTKPAKMNIQSDHYPLNGNVTQYNGKYYFVYDLSCDTPGLCANGVVFPDAIYLATSQDGVNFSQGVKVLQIKGNTGWDGGVMWTPHLYIPNSSEAYLFHAGSNRGSAYPYKIDNWFSASAVGVTKFTLNLNTNTTCTAFTYSAWSTCTNNKQTRTVATKSPSGCTGGSPVLTRTCTTTSDTNNNTDTDTDTNTGTGVTCGVMDTNGDGKLTIIDFEAFVGMLGAICKDTAQKTGCGGKDANGDNKVDSTDFESFKSRYQISSCQINQ
;
A
#
# COMPACT_ATOMS: atom_id res chain seq x y z
N MET A 1 -46.27 31.40 -16.76
CA MET A 1 -44.81 31.42 -16.45
C MET A 1 -44.37 30.50 -15.31
N LYS A 2 -45.17 30.27 -14.25
CA LYS A 2 -44.72 29.51 -13.07
C LYS A 2 -44.53 27.99 -13.25
N VAL A 3 -45.22 27.36 -14.20
CA VAL A 3 -45.15 25.89 -14.42
C VAL A 3 -43.87 25.45 -15.15
N LYS A 4 -43.38 26.27 -16.11
CA LYS A 4 -42.15 25.92 -16.85
C LYS A 4 -40.90 25.93 -15.96
N VAL A 5 -40.81 26.86 -15.00
CA VAL A 5 -39.67 26.96 -14.09
C VAL A 5 -39.58 25.76 -13.14
N ILE A 6 -40.71 25.24 -12.67
CA ILE A 6 -40.76 24.07 -11.79
C ILE A 6 -40.31 22.79 -12.52
N ILE A 7 -40.72 22.61 -13.77
CA ILE A 7 -40.31 21.46 -14.60
C ILE A 7 -38.81 21.49 -14.88
N THR A 8 -38.24 22.66 -15.17
CA THR A 8 -36.80 22.80 -15.42
C THR A 8 -35.97 22.48 -14.17
N ILE A 9 -36.40 22.91 -12.99
CA ILE A 9 -35.70 22.62 -11.73
C ILE A 9 -35.76 21.12 -11.40
N LEU A 10 -36.92 20.47 -11.60
CA LEU A 10 -37.07 19.03 -11.39
C LEU A 10 -36.19 18.21 -12.35
N LEU A 11 -36.05 18.63 -13.61
CA LEU A 11 -35.18 17.96 -14.59
C LEU A 11 -33.70 18.06 -14.21
N ILE A 12 -33.26 19.22 -13.70
CA ILE A 12 -31.88 19.45 -13.25
C ILE A 12 -31.55 18.60 -12.02
N ILE A 13 -32.49 18.49 -11.07
CA ILE A 13 -32.32 17.62 -9.89
C ILE A 13 -32.25 16.15 -10.31
N LEU A 14 -33.09 15.72 -11.27
CA LEU A 14 -33.06 14.35 -11.79
C LEU A 14 -31.72 14.02 -12.48
N LEU A 15 -31.16 14.97 -13.24
CA LEU A 15 -29.86 14.82 -13.90
C LEU A 15 -28.68 14.81 -12.92
N LEU A 16 -28.72 15.63 -11.86
CA LEU A 16 -27.68 15.65 -10.84
C LEU A 16 -27.67 14.39 -9.97
N VAL A 17 -28.84 13.87 -9.61
CA VAL A 17 -28.96 12.64 -8.80
C VAL A 17 -28.66 11.40 -9.66
N GLY A 18 -29.12 11.38 -10.91
CA GLY A 18 -28.80 10.30 -11.86
C GLY A 18 -27.31 10.24 -12.21
N GLY A 19 -26.66 11.39 -12.41
CA GLY A 19 -25.22 11.46 -12.65
C GLY A 19 -24.39 10.99 -11.46
N TYR A 20 -24.83 11.29 -10.23
CA TYR A 20 -24.14 10.85 -9.01
C TYR A 20 -24.21 9.33 -8.80
N LEU A 21 -25.35 8.70 -9.12
CA LEU A 21 -25.52 7.24 -9.04
C LEU A 21 -24.74 6.49 -10.12
N ILE A 22 -24.65 7.04 -11.34
CA ILE A 22 -23.85 6.45 -12.43
C ILE A 22 -22.35 6.53 -12.11
N LEU A 23 -21.88 7.59 -11.44
CA LEU A 23 -20.50 7.70 -10.96
C LEU A 23 -20.17 6.70 -9.84
N GLN A 24 -21.12 6.38 -8.96
CA GLN A 24 -20.91 5.36 -7.92
C GLN A 24 -20.84 3.94 -8.50
N GLU A 25 -21.62 3.63 -9.54
CA GLU A 25 -21.60 2.30 -10.14
C GLU A 25 -20.41 2.12 -11.11
N LEU A 26 -19.95 3.18 -11.80
CA LEU A 26 -18.71 3.14 -12.59
C LEU A 26 -17.44 3.00 -11.74
N GLN A 27 -17.47 3.34 -10.44
CA GLN A 27 -16.36 3.10 -9.52
C GLN A 27 -16.30 1.66 -8.99
N LYS A 28 -17.37 0.87 -9.10
CA LYS A 28 -17.37 -0.56 -8.73
C LYS A 28 -16.71 -1.46 -9.77
N ASP A 29 -16.80 -1.09 -11.04
CA ASP A 29 -16.30 -1.92 -12.16
C ASP A 29 -14.84 -1.63 -12.57
N GLN A 30 -14.10 -0.84 -11.78
CA GLN A 30 -12.65 -0.65 -11.95
C GLN A 30 -11.82 -1.53 -11.01
N ALA A 31 -12.34 -2.69 -10.60
CA ALA A 31 -11.49 -3.72 -10.02
C ALA A 31 -10.46 -4.16 -11.09
N PRO A 32 -9.15 -4.01 -10.85
CA PRO A 32 -8.15 -4.53 -11.77
C PRO A 32 -8.31 -6.05 -11.84
N ASP A 33 -8.40 -6.56 -13.07
CA ASP A 33 -8.46 -7.97 -13.45
C ASP A 33 -7.60 -8.87 -12.53
N ASP A 34 -8.23 -9.86 -11.91
CA ASP A 34 -7.76 -10.73 -10.82
C ASP A 34 -6.61 -11.71 -11.21
N SER A 35 -5.84 -11.41 -12.24
CA SER A 35 -4.84 -12.33 -12.80
C SER A 35 -3.42 -12.22 -12.22
N SER A 36 -3.15 -11.30 -11.27
CA SER A 36 -1.81 -11.14 -10.66
C SER A 36 -1.63 -11.79 -9.28
N ALA A 37 -2.62 -12.51 -8.75
CA ALA A 37 -2.62 -13.00 -7.36
C ALA A 37 -1.71 -14.22 -7.09
N ALA A 38 -0.94 -14.71 -8.06
CA ALA A 38 -0.21 -15.98 -7.95
C ALA A 38 1.21 -15.93 -7.34
N ALA A 39 1.71 -14.79 -6.85
CA ALA A 39 3.16 -14.62 -6.63
C ALA A 39 3.68 -14.59 -5.16
N ASP A 40 2.84 -14.64 -4.12
CA ASP A 40 3.29 -14.25 -2.77
C ASP A 40 3.62 -15.39 -1.79
N THR A 41 3.43 -16.67 -2.16
CA THR A 41 3.63 -17.82 -1.27
C THR A 41 5.10 -18.18 -0.96
N ALA A 42 6.08 -17.48 -1.53
CA ALA A 42 7.51 -17.85 -1.42
C ALA A 42 8.42 -16.78 -0.77
N ILE A 43 7.89 -15.69 -0.24
CA ILE A 43 8.73 -14.58 0.29
C ILE A 43 9.56 -15.03 1.49
N LEU A 44 8.95 -15.74 2.45
CA LEU A 44 9.66 -16.40 3.55
C LEU A 44 9.70 -17.89 3.26
N SER A 45 10.80 -18.39 2.69
CA SER A 45 10.82 -19.76 2.15
C SER A 45 11.23 -20.83 3.15
N THR A 46 12.09 -20.48 4.11
CA THR A 46 12.72 -21.47 5.00
C THR A 46 12.88 -20.90 6.40
N GLN A 47 12.21 -21.50 7.39
CA GLN A 47 12.50 -21.25 8.80
C GLN A 47 13.88 -21.83 9.15
N ILE A 48 14.80 -20.99 9.62
CA ILE A 48 16.16 -21.41 9.99
C ILE A 48 16.21 -21.80 11.47
N TYR A 49 15.70 -20.94 12.35
CA TYR A 49 15.59 -21.22 13.78
C TYR A 49 14.47 -20.39 14.43
N SER A 50 14.02 -20.82 15.60
CA SER A 50 13.22 -20.03 16.54
C SER A 50 13.90 -20.02 17.91
N LYS A 51 13.89 -18.86 18.58
CA LYS A 51 14.58 -18.67 19.87
C LYS A 51 13.86 -17.64 20.73
N LYS A 52 13.72 -17.94 22.03
CA LYS A 52 13.32 -16.98 23.05
C LYS A 52 14.46 -15.98 23.34
N ILE A 53 14.17 -14.68 23.33
CA ILE A 53 15.16 -13.63 23.57
C ILE A 53 15.08 -13.14 25.01
N THR A 54 13.89 -12.75 25.47
CA THR A 54 13.75 -12.18 26.81
C THR A 54 13.61 -13.27 27.88
N PRO A 55 14.09 -13.01 29.11
CA PRO A 55 13.83 -13.91 30.23
C PRO A 55 12.35 -13.90 30.59
N ASN A 56 11.92 -14.90 31.36
CA ASN A 56 10.58 -14.86 31.95
C ASN A 56 10.56 -13.75 33.02
N VAL A 57 9.54 -12.91 33.00
CA VAL A 57 9.42 -11.78 33.95
C VAL A 57 8.61 -12.13 35.20
N GLY A 58 7.92 -13.28 35.21
CA GLY A 58 7.20 -13.77 36.37
C GLY A 58 5.84 -14.33 35.98
N ASN A 59 5.03 -14.71 36.96
CA ASN A 59 3.75 -15.36 36.70
C ASN A 59 2.62 -14.41 36.30
N LEU A 60 2.76 -13.11 36.61
CA LEU A 60 1.77 -12.05 36.39
C LEU A 60 2.34 -10.88 35.56
N GLU A 61 3.57 -11.04 35.06
CA GLU A 61 4.27 -10.03 34.26
C GLU A 61 4.35 -10.50 32.80
N SER A 62 4.39 -9.57 31.87
CA SER A 62 4.26 -9.86 30.44
C SER A 62 5.21 -9.01 29.62
N GLN A 63 5.75 -9.56 28.53
CA GLN A 63 6.55 -8.85 27.53
C GLN A 63 6.00 -9.10 26.13
N TYR A 64 5.78 -8.04 25.36
CA TYR A 64 5.06 -8.10 24.09
C TYR A 64 5.27 -6.84 23.24
N ASN A 65 4.68 -6.79 22.03
CA ASN A 65 4.86 -5.69 21.08
C ASN A 65 6.33 -5.34 20.80
N PRO A 66 7.17 -6.30 20.37
CA PRO A 66 8.53 -5.99 19.98
C PRO A 66 8.57 -5.12 18.71
N TRP A 67 9.48 -4.15 18.69
CA TRP A 67 9.81 -3.33 17.54
C TRP A 67 11.32 -3.22 17.41
N ILE A 68 11.84 -3.65 16.26
CA ILE A 68 13.28 -3.80 16.05
C ILE A 68 13.80 -2.77 15.08
N VAL A 69 14.88 -2.10 15.46
CA VAL A 69 15.60 -1.16 14.60
C VAL A 69 17.11 -1.39 14.69
N LYS A 70 17.82 -1.00 13.65
CA LYS A 70 19.27 -1.08 13.63
C LYS A 70 19.86 -0.08 14.63
N LYS A 71 20.81 -0.53 15.47
CA LYS A 71 21.58 0.39 16.32
C LYS A 71 22.59 1.15 15.44
N PRO A 72 22.60 2.51 15.46
CA PRO A 72 23.57 3.28 14.69
C PRO A 72 25.01 2.88 15.04
N ASN A 73 25.86 2.77 14.01
CA ASN A 73 27.29 2.48 14.15
C ASN A 73 27.61 1.20 14.96
N SER A 74 26.72 0.21 14.94
CA SER A 74 26.89 -1.05 15.68
C SER A 74 26.40 -2.24 14.87
N THR A 75 26.95 -3.42 15.13
CA THR A 75 26.44 -4.70 14.60
C THR A 75 25.18 -5.17 15.33
N ASN A 76 24.89 -4.61 16.50
CA ASN A 76 23.72 -4.94 17.31
C ASN A 76 22.44 -4.27 16.77
N ASN A 77 21.29 -4.70 17.29
CA ASN A 77 19.99 -4.06 17.06
C ASN A 77 19.44 -3.55 18.39
N LEU A 78 18.48 -2.63 18.31
CA LEU A 78 17.67 -2.19 19.44
C LEU A 78 16.28 -2.80 19.30
N MET A 79 15.76 -3.34 20.39
CA MET A 79 14.40 -3.83 20.52
C MET A 79 13.64 -2.94 21.50
N PHE A 80 12.64 -2.23 21.01
CA PHE A 80 11.65 -1.56 21.85
C PHE A 80 10.50 -2.53 22.09
N TYR A 81 10.02 -2.66 23.31
CA TYR A 81 8.94 -3.60 23.62
C TYR A 81 8.19 -3.17 24.87
N CYS A 82 6.97 -3.67 25.04
CA CYS A 82 6.22 -3.48 26.27
C CYS A 82 6.64 -4.47 27.32
N LYS A 83 6.70 -4.01 28.55
CA LYS A 83 6.85 -4.86 29.72
C LYS A 83 5.86 -4.43 30.79
N ASN A 84 4.90 -5.30 31.07
CA ASN A 84 4.00 -5.16 32.20
C ASN A 84 4.69 -5.71 33.44
N THR A 85 4.90 -4.85 34.44
CA THR A 85 5.62 -5.17 35.68
C THR A 85 4.89 -4.54 36.86
N GLY A 86 4.92 -5.21 38.01
CA GLY A 86 4.23 -4.72 39.21
C GLY A 86 4.95 -3.55 39.87
N ILE A 87 4.24 -2.45 40.14
CA ILE A 87 4.67 -1.40 41.07
C ILE A 87 3.64 -1.30 42.17
N ASN A 88 4.05 -1.52 43.43
CA ASN A 88 3.15 -1.50 44.59
C ASN A 88 1.93 -2.42 44.42
N GLY A 89 2.12 -3.58 43.77
CA GLY A 89 1.05 -4.55 43.52
C GLY A 89 0.15 -4.25 42.31
N LEU A 90 0.41 -3.18 41.55
CA LEU A 90 -0.34 -2.82 40.34
C LEU A 90 0.52 -3.03 39.09
N GLY A 91 0.03 -3.81 38.13
CA GLY A 91 0.68 -3.98 36.83
C GLY A 91 0.71 -2.66 36.04
N ARG A 92 1.87 -2.30 35.50
CA ARG A 92 2.04 -1.13 34.62
C ARG A 92 2.77 -1.49 33.35
N ASP A 93 2.19 -1.05 32.24
CA ASP A 93 2.84 -1.07 30.93
C ASP A 93 3.82 0.08 30.79
N ARG A 94 5.04 -0.29 30.41
CA ARG A 94 6.14 0.65 30.13
C ARG A 94 6.86 0.18 28.90
N ILE A 95 7.46 1.12 28.18
CA ILE A 95 8.27 0.82 27.02
C ILE A 95 9.71 0.63 27.49
N TRP A 96 10.22 -0.56 27.20
CA TRP A 96 11.60 -0.95 27.45
C TRP A 96 12.37 -0.95 26.14
N MET A 97 13.65 -0.64 26.23
CA MET A 97 14.60 -0.80 25.15
C MET A 97 15.64 -1.84 25.56
N ALA A 98 15.82 -2.84 24.72
CA ALA A 98 16.85 -3.84 24.84
C ALA A 98 17.88 -3.71 23.72
N GLU A 99 19.14 -3.92 24.05
CA GLU A 99 20.18 -4.16 23.05
C GLU A 99 20.26 -5.66 22.80
N ILE A 100 20.17 -6.06 21.52
CA ILE A 100 20.28 -7.46 21.11
C ILE A 100 21.47 -7.63 20.16
N SER A 101 22.26 -8.68 20.38
CA SER A 101 23.40 -9.01 19.53
C SER A 101 22.97 -9.36 18.10
N SER A 102 23.92 -9.42 17.17
CA SER A 102 23.68 -9.97 15.82
C SER A 102 23.22 -11.43 15.82
N SER A 103 23.47 -12.17 16.91
CA SER A 103 22.98 -13.53 17.16
C SER A 103 21.66 -13.59 17.94
N ASN A 104 20.95 -12.45 18.04
CA ASN A 104 19.69 -12.31 18.76
C ASN A 104 19.78 -12.80 20.21
N THR A 105 20.82 -12.37 20.92
CA THR A 105 20.98 -12.58 22.37
C THR A 105 20.80 -11.24 23.08
N LEU A 106 20.02 -11.23 24.16
CA LEU A 106 19.82 -10.05 24.98
C LEU A 106 21.15 -9.64 25.64
N ILE A 107 21.56 -8.39 25.45
CA ILE A 107 22.77 -7.80 26.04
C ILE A 107 22.40 -6.93 27.24
N SER A 108 21.39 -6.09 27.09
CA SER A 108 20.86 -5.23 28.16
C SER A 108 19.39 -4.95 27.91
N ASP A 109 18.66 -4.58 28.97
CA ASP A 109 17.33 -4.02 28.91
C ASP A 109 17.17 -2.87 29.90
N THR A 110 16.48 -1.81 29.50
CA THR A 110 16.16 -0.67 30.37
C THR A 110 14.80 -0.11 30.03
N MET A 111 14.07 0.39 31.02
CA MET A 111 12.90 1.23 30.78
C MET A 111 13.37 2.54 30.12
N VAL A 112 12.66 2.97 29.07
CA VAL A 112 12.96 4.22 28.34
C VAL A 112 11.78 5.19 28.28
N LEU A 113 10.56 4.69 28.45
CA LEU A 113 9.36 5.54 28.49
C LEU A 113 8.32 4.94 29.45
N GLU A 114 7.83 5.78 30.36
CA GLU A 114 6.81 5.46 31.34
C GLU A 114 5.79 6.59 31.40
N GLY A 115 4.50 6.27 31.40
CA GLY A 115 3.40 7.22 31.52
C GLY A 115 3.29 7.90 32.88
N SER A 116 2.51 8.97 32.96
CA SER A 116 2.14 9.56 34.26
C SER A 116 0.98 8.78 34.88
N LEU A 117 1.07 8.47 36.18
CA LEU A 117 0.07 7.67 36.88
C LEU A 117 -1.32 8.33 36.81
N GLY A 118 -2.34 7.56 36.39
CA GLY A 118 -3.73 8.01 36.26
C GLY A 118 -3.98 9.01 35.12
N GLN A 119 -3.01 9.22 34.22
CA GLN A 119 -3.14 10.09 33.04
C GLN A 119 -3.35 9.27 31.76
N GLY A 120 -3.65 9.94 30.65
CA GLY A 120 -3.92 9.30 29.36
C GLY A 120 -2.77 8.44 28.79
N ASP A 121 -1.53 8.65 29.24
CA ASP A 121 -0.35 7.89 28.79
C ASP A 121 0.10 6.84 29.81
N ASP A 122 -0.62 6.64 30.90
CA ASP A 122 -0.23 5.80 32.04
C ASP A 122 0.20 4.38 31.62
N LEU A 123 -0.57 3.76 30.73
CA LEU A 123 -0.28 2.47 30.12
C LEU A 123 0.39 2.68 28.75
N SER A 124 1.70 2.97 28.78
CA SER A 124 2.49 3.24 27.56
C SER A 124 2.98 1.94 26.93
N CYS A 125 2.53 1.62 25.71
CA CYS A 125 2.85 0.36 25.03
C CYS A 125 2.77 0.45 23.49
N ALA A 126 2.92 -0.67 22.77
CA ALA A 126 2.97 -0.85 21.34
C ALA A 126 3.87 0.17 20.63
N PRO A 127 5.18 0.20 20.96
CA PRO A 127 6.09 1.16 20.37
C PRO A 127 6.32 0.87 18.89
N SER A 128 6.42 1.92 18.09
CA SER A 128 7.05 1.91 16.79
C SER A 128 8.00 3.07 16.64
N VAL A 129 9.18 2.77 16.12
CA VAL A 129 10.32 3.69 16.08
C VAL A 129 10.85 3.84 14.68
N ALA A 130 10.99 5.09 14.24
CA ALA A 130 11.64 5.45 12.98
C ALA A 130 12.54 6.69 13.18
N THR A 131 13.47 6.93 12.26
CA THR A 131 14.36 8.09 12.32
C THR A 131 14.11 9.03 11.14
N THR A 132 14.20 10.33 11.37
CA THR A 132 14.22 11.35 10.31
C THR A 132 15.65 11.65 9.90
N GLY A 133 16.00 11.26 8.66
CA GLY A 133 17.05 11.85 7.82
C GLY A 133 18.38 12.28 8.50
N PRO A 134 19.06 13.32 7.97
CA PRO A 134 20.40 13.75 8.44
C PRO A 134 20.44 14.17 9.91
N SER A 135 19.30 14.58 10.48
CA SER A 135 19.17 14.93 11.89
C SER A 135 19.30 13.74 12.84
N ASN A 136 19.11 12.51 12.32
CA ASN A 136 19.06 11.28 13.11
C ASN A 136 18.14 11.42 14.34
N LEU A 137 17.05 12.19 14.20
CA LEU A 137 16.06 12.38 15.25
C LEU A 137 15.15 11.16 15.24
N TRP A 138 15.04 10.53 16.41
CA TRP A 138 14.22 9.35 16.60
C TRP A 138 12.80 9.78 16.92
N HIS A 139 11.84 9.09 16.33
CA HIS A 139 10.41 9.26 16.56
C HIS A 139 9.86 7.94 17.08
N MET A 140 9.14 7.99 18.19
CA MET A 140 8.40 6.86 18.73
C MET A 140 6.92 7.19 18.72
N TYR A 141 6.14 6.34 18.07
CA TYR A 141 4.69 6.33 18.17
C TYR A 141 4.31 5.15 19.06
N TYR A 142 3.39 5.38 19.98
CA TYR A 142 3.02 4.39 20.97
C TYR A 142 1.57 4.58 21.40
N LEU A 143 0.99 3.56 21.99
CA LEU A 143 -0.33 3.62 22.59
C LEU A 143 -0.20 4.07 24.04
N GLY A 144 -1.13 4.92 24.46
CA GLY A 144 -1.34 5.32 25.84
C GLY A 144 -2.80 5.10 26.22
N ALA A 145 -3.03 4.64 27.44
CA ALA A 145 -4.36 4.60 28.05
C ALA A 145 -4.30 5.06 29.51
N ASN A 146 -5.41 5.63 29.98
CA ASN A 146 -5.59 5.91 31.39
C ASN A 146 -6.21 4.69 32.09
N ARG A 147 -5.52 4.15 33.09
CA ARG A 147 -5.99 2.98 33.84
C ARG A 147 -7.35 3.17 34.51
N ASN A 148 -7.71 4.42 34.82
CA ASN A 148 -8.92 4.76 35.57
C ASN A 148 -10.14 4.95 34.66
N THR A 149 -9.95 4.97 33.33
CA THR A 149 -11.03 5.15 32.36
C THR A 149 -11.03 3.98 31.39
N ALA A 150 -12.08 3.16 31.45
CA ALA A 150 -12.20 2.00 30.59
C ALA A 150 -12.33 2.40 29.11
N GLY A 151 -11.57 1.74 28.23
CA GLY A 151 -11.80 1.75 26.78
C GLY A 151 -11.09 2.85 25.97
N ASP A 152 -10.46 3.83 26.61
CA ASP A 152 -9.78 4.92 25.90
C ASP A 152 -8.29 4.61 25.67
N ILE A 153 -7.97 4.16 24.45
CA ILE A 153 -6.60 4.00 23.95
C ILE A 153 -6.33 5.10 22.92
N PHE A 154 -5.21 5.80 23.04
CA PHE A 154 -4.81 6.87 22.13
C PHE A 154 -3.39 6.67 21.60
N LEU A 155 -3.13 7.26 20.44
CA LEU A 155 -1.80 7.33 19.86
C LEU A 155 -1.05 8.55 20.42
N TYR A 156 0.17 8.30 20.87
CA TYR A 156 1.11 9.28 21.39
C TYR A 156 2.38 9.32 20.56
N HIS A 157 3.09 10.44 20.65
CA HIS A 157 4.36 10.65 19.98
C HIS A 157 5.41 11.13 20.99
N ALA A 158 6.64 10.62 20.85
CA ALA A 158 7.81 11.09 21.55
C ALA A 158 9.01 11.15 20.60
N THR A 159 9.98 12.00 20.92
CA THR A 159 11.21 12.12 20.13
C THR A 159 12.47 11.90 20.97
N SER A 160 13.56 11.46 20.35
CA SER A 160 14.85 11.30 21.01
C SER A 160 16.00 11.73 20.12
N SER A 161 16.91 12.52 20.66
CA SER A 161 18.17 12.90 20.00
C SER A 161 19.33 11.94 20.32
N THR A 162 19.14 10.98 21.24
CA THR A 162 20.21 10.13 21.80
C THR A 162 19.88 8.65 21.71
N SER A 163 19.97 8.07 20.51
CA SER A 163 19.82 6.62 20.24
C SER A 163 18.62 5.96 20.96
N GLY A 164 17.54 6.70 21.20
CA GLY A 164 16.34 6.21 21.88
C GLY A 164 16.46 5.94 23.38
N LYS A 165 17.47 6.45 24.09
CA LYS A 165 17.61 6.25 25.55
C LYS A 165 16.74 7.20 26.38
N THR A 166 16.62 8.45 25.95
CA THR A 166 15.81 9.47 26.63
C THR A 166 14.83 10.05 25.64
N TRP A 167 13.54 10.05 26.02
CA TRP A 167 12.44 10.45 25.15
C TRP A 167 11.78 11.74 25.65
N ASN A 168 11.67 12.72 24.77
CA ASN A 168 10.84 13.90 24.94
C ASN A 168 9.42 13.60 24.49
N LYS A 169 8.46 13.56 25.41
CA LYS A 169 7.05 13.28 25.09
C LYS A 169 6.41 14.51 24.46
N LEU A 170 5.83 14.34 23.27
CA LEU A 170 5.08 15.38 22.57
C LEU A 170 3.57 15.28 22.82
N GLY A 171 3.13 14.20 23.48
CA GLY A 171 1.73 13.98 23.85
C GLY A 171 0.93 13.25 22.76
N LYS A 172 -0.39 13.32 22.88
CA LYS A 172 -1.35 12.68 21.98
C LYS A 172 -1.23 13.29 20.57
N ILE A 173 -1.22 12.45 19.55
CA ILE A 173 -1.24 12.92 18.15
C ILE A 173 -2.65 13.35 17.75
N ASN A 174 -2.73 14.30 16.82
CA ASN A 174 -3.99 14.75 16.26
C ASN A 174 -4.37 13.84 15.09
N ILE A 175 -5.28 12.89 15.35
CA ILE A 175 -5.79 11.93 14.37
C ILE A 175 -7.28 11.67 14.62
N SER A 176 -8.09 11.64 13.57
CA SER A 176 -9.53 11.43 13.67
C SER A 176 -9.88 9.94 13.62
N VAL A 177 -9.72 9.24 14.74
CA VAL A 177 -10.15 7.85 14.95
C VAL A 177 -10.74 7.70 16.35
N SER A 178 -11.77 6.86 16.47
CA SER A 178 -12.45 6.55 17.73
C SER A 178 -12.68 5.05 17.86
N GLY A 179 -12.45 4.48 19.03
CA GLY A 179 -12.61 3.04 19.29
C GLY A 179 -11.26 2.33 19.41
N TYR A 180 -11.27 1.02 19.23
CA TYR A 180 -10.07 0.19 19.34
C TYR A 180 -9.01 0.63 18.33
N ILE A 181 -7.78 0.82 18.82
CA ILE A 181 -6.61 1.04 18.00
C ILE A 181 -5.45 0.25 18.58
N ASP A 182 -4.63 -0.34 17.72
CA ASP A 182 -3.48 -1.12 18.15
C ASP A 182 -2.31 -1.09 17.15
N SER A 183 -1.13 -1.46 17.62
CA SER A 183 0.05 -1.81 16.84
C SER A 183 0.44 -0.73 15.83
N PRO A 184 0.64 0.54 16.26
CA PRO A 184 1.10 1.56 15.34
C PRO A 184 2.42 1.14 14.71
N SER A 185 2.58 1.38 13.42
CA SER A 185 3.84 1.20 12.71
C SER A 185 4.11 2.41 11.84
N ILE A 186 5.15 3.17 12.19
CA ILE A 186 5.56 4.38 11.48
C ILE A 186 6.63 4.07 10.43
N SER A 187 6.46 4.64 9.23
CA SER A 187 7.53 4.80 8.25
C SER A 187 7.72 6.29 7.95
N ILE A 188 8.98 6.69 7.74
CA ILE A 188 9.35 8.07 7.42
C ILE A 188 10.20 8.04 6.14
N ALA A 189 9.70 8.64 5.07
CA ALA A 189 10.38 8.70 3.79
C ALA A 189 10.15 10.06 3.13
N GLY A 190 11.23 10.70 2.66
CA GLY A 190 11.14 12.02 2.02
C GLY A 190 10.52 13.11 2.90
N GLY A 191 10.70 13.01 4.23
CA GLY A 191 10.08 13.93 5.21
C GLY A 191 8.59 13.67 5.47
N LYS A 192 7.98 12.67 4.81
CA LYS A 192 6.58 12.30 5.03
C LYS A 192 6.46 11.13 6.00
N PHE A 193 5.58 11.29 6.99
CA PHE A 193 5.23 10.28 7.96
C PHE A 193 4.05 9.46 7.42
N SER A 194 4.19 8.13 7.38
CA SER A 194 3.11 7.19 7.09
C SER A 194 2.90 6.30 8.30
N LEU A 195 1.77 6.46 8.98
CA LEU A 195 1.40 5.70 10.16
C LEU A 195 0.36 4.65 9.77
N TYR A 196 0.69 3.37 9.97
CA TYR A 196 -0.28 2.28 9.92
C TYR A 196 -0.67 1.86 11.33
N PHE A 197 -1.87 1.34 11.50
CA PHE A 197 -2.37 0.80 12.78
C PHE A 197 -3.61 -0.08 12.54
N ILE A 198 -3.90 -0.98 13.47
CA ILE A 198 -5.16 -1.71 13.50
C ILE A 198 -6.24 -0.80 14.06
N GLY A 199 -7.37 -0.67 13.35
CA GLY A 199 -8.47 0.21 13.73
C GLY A 199 -9.67 -0.51 14.37
N PRO A 200 -10.78 0.22 14.60
CA PRO A 200 -11.90 -0.23 15.42
C PRO A 200 -12.64 -1.47 14.92
N ASP A 201 -12.56 -1.75 13.62
CA ASP A 201 -13.18 -2.90 12.96
C ASP A 201 -12.17 -4.03 12.67
N PHE A 202 -11.04 -4.05 13.39
CA PHE A 202 -9.95 -5.02 13.23
C PHE A 202 -9.43 -5.06 11.79
N LYS A 203 -9.33 -3.89 11.16
CA LYS A 203 -8.74 -3.72 9.82
C LYS A 203 -7.50 -2.83 9.91
N LEU A 204 -6.61 -2.98 8.94
CA LEU A 204 -5.43 -2.13 8.81
C LEU A 204 -5.85 -0.76 8.26
N TYR A 205 -5.44 0.30 8.95
CA TYR A 205 -5.59 1.68 8.52
C TYR A 205 -4.24 2.31 8.25
N ARG A 206 -4.24 3.35 7.42
CA ARG A 206 -3.10 4.22 7.18
C ARG A 206 -3.50 5.68 7.29
N SER A 207 -2.64 6.48 7.89
CA SER A 207 -2.71 7.93 7.87
C SER A 207 -1.35 8.54 7.49
N SER A 208 -1.35 9.76 6.97
CA SER A 208 -0.15 10.50 6.62
C SER A 208 -0.01 11.76 7.44
N SER A 209 1.22 12.20 7.67
CA SER A 209 1.53 13.49 8.28
C SER A 209 2.76 14.12 7.65
N ALA A 210 2.80 15.45 7.64
CA ALA A 210 3.95 16.25 7.20
C ALA A 210 4.86 16.67 8.38
N ASP A 211 4.34 16.67 9.61
CA ASP A 211 5.02 17.17 10.81
C ASP A 211 5.20 16.09 11.91
N GLY A 212 4.58 14.93 11.74
CA GLY A 212 4.59 13.84 12.71
C GLY A 212 3.65 14.05 13.91
N GLN A 213 2.84 15.10 13.93
CA GLN A 213 1.88 15.36 15.02
C GLN A 213 0.45 15.47 14.52
N ASN A 214 0.24 16.04 13.34
CA ASN A 214 -1.07 16.23 12.70
C ASN A 214 -1.23 15.24 11.56
N PHE A 215 -2.09 14.25 11.76
CA PHE A 215 -2.34 13.17 10.83
C PHE A 215 -3.65 13.38 10.07
N THR A 216 -3.66 12.99 8.80
CA THR A 216 -4.86 13.01 7.96
C THR A 216 -5.94 12.07 8.52
N LYS A 217 -7.16 12.20 8.02
CA LYS A 217 -8.20 11.18 8.25
C LYS A 217 -7.66 9.80 7.81
N PRO A 218 -7.74 8.77 8.67
CA PRO A 218 -7.27 7.44 8.30
C PRO A 218 -8.07 6.84 7.14
N ALA A 219 -7.37 6.19 6.22
CA ALA A 219 -7.96 5.37 5.17
C ALA A 219 -7.79 3.89 5.55
N LYS A 220 -8.81 3.07 5.25
CA LYS A 220 -8.71 1.61 5.39
C LYS A 220 -7.90 1.04 4.23
N MET A 221 -7.00 0.10 4.51
CA MET A 221 -6.19 -0.59 3.50
C MET A 221 -6.95 -1.79 2.94
N ASN A 222 -6.69 -2.11 1.67
CA ASN A 222 -7.30 -3.24 0.99
C ASN A 222 -6.45 -4.48 1.23
N ILE A 223 -6.94 -5.45 1.98
CA ILE A 223 -6.28 -6.75 2.15
C ILE A 223 -7.13 -7.78 1.39
N GLN A 224 -6.52 -8.59 0.51
CA GLN A 224 -7.21 -9.60 -0.32
C GLN A 224 -7.71 -10.81 0.49
N SER A 225 -8.50 -10.57 1.55
CA SER A 225 -9.25 -11.55 2.35
C SER A 225 -10.03 -10.86 3.47
N ASP A 226 -11.06 -11.52 4.01
CA ASP A 226 -11.75 -11.09 5.24
C ASP A 226 -10.98 -11.46 6.51
N HIS A 227 -9.69 -11.15 6.57
CA HIS A 227 -8.89 -11.30 7.78
C HIS A 227 -9.20 -10.17 8.78
N TYR A 228 -9.28 -10.51 10.07
CA TYR A 228 -9.53 -9.58 11.18
C TYR A 228 -8.32 -9.56 12.13
N PRO A 229 -7.23 -8.89 11.74
CA PRO A 229 -6.03 -8.78 12.57
C PRO A 229 -6.34 -8.22 13.96
N LEU A 230 -5.87 -8.90 15.00
CA LEU A 230 -5.94 -8.39 16.37
C LEU A 230 -4.79 -7.43 16.63
N ASN A 231 -3.58 -7.87 16.27
CA ASN A 231 -2.36 -7.06 16.25
C ASN A 231 -1.67 -7.18 14.88
N GLY A 232 -0.85 -6.19 14.54
CA GLY A 232 -0.03 -6.27 13.34
C GLY A 232 0.69 -4.99 12.97
N ASN A 233 1.86 -5.13 12.36
CA ASN A 233 2.73 -4.03 11.97
C ASN A 233 3.08 -4.08 10.48
N VAL A 234 3.28 -2.90 9.90
CA VAL A 234 3.77 -2.75 8.53
C VAL A 234 5.25 -2.34 8.56
N THR A 235 6.09 -3.16 7.94
CA THR A 235 7.51 -2.84 7.70
C THR A 235 7.70 -2.48 6.23
N GLN A 236 8.46 -1.43 5.95
CA GLN A 236 8.87 -1.07 4.59
C GLN A 236 10.31 -1.50 4.35
N TYR A 237 10.55 -2.20 3.24
CA TYR A 237 11.90 -2.60 2.81
C TYR A 237 12.00 -2.61 1.28
N ASN A 238 13.04 -1.96 0.74
CA ASN A 238 13.28 -1.83 -0.72
C ASN A 238 12.04 -1.39 -1.51
N GLY A 239 11.29 -0.41 -1.00
CA GLY A 239 10.10 0.12 -1.67
C GLY A 239 8.84 -0.76 -1.55
N LYS A 240 8.94 -1.97 -1.01
CA LYS A 240 7.81 -2.87 -0.73
C LYS A 240 7.36 -2.76 0.73
N TYR A 241 6.07 -3.00 0.97
CA TYR A 241 5.44 -3.02 2.29
C TYR A 241 5.11 -4.46 2.67
N TYR A 242 5.38 -4.80 3.93
CA TYR A 242 5.17 -6.12 4.51
C TYR A 242 4.31 -5.96 5.74
N PHE A 243 3.06 -6.40 5.67
CA PHE A 243 2.14 -6.40 6.79
C PHE A 243 2.18 -7.76 7.45
N VAL A 244 2.72 -7.80 8.67
CA VAL A 244 2.73 -9.01 9.50
C VAL A 244 1.72 -8.87 10.62
N TYR A 245 0.91 -9.89 10.84
CA TYR A 245 -0.22 -9.80 11.76
C TYR A 245 -0.62 -11.16 12.30
N ASP A 246 -1.27 -11.14 13.45
CA ASP A 246 -1.97 -12.28 14.02
C ASP A 246 -3.49 -12.03 13.94
N LEU A 247 -4.28 -13.10 14.06
CA LEU A 247 -5.73 -13.05 13.89
C LEU A 247 -6.48 -13.18 15.21
N SER A 248 -7.55 -12.40 15.34
CA SER A 248 -8.54 -12.58 16.41
C SER A 248 -9.39 -13.84 16.22
N CYS A 249 -9.61 -14.25 14.96
CA CYS A 249 -10.34 -15.44 14.55
C CYS A 249 -10.03 -15.77 13.07
N ASP A 250 -9.77 -17.04 12.74
CA ASP A 250 -9.53 -17.52 11.36
C ASP A 250 -10.85 -17.65 10.56
N THR A 251 -12.01 -17.66 11.22
CA THR A 251 -13.33 -17.78 10.56
C THR A 251 -14.37 -16.81 11.13
N PRO A 252 -15.23 -16.20 10.28
CA PRO A 252 -16.25 -15.24 10.70
C PRO A 252 -17.22 -15.74 11.80
N GLY A 253 -17.42 -17.06 11.94
CA GLY A 253 -18.30 -17.66 12.95
C GLY A 253 -17.67 -17.88 14.33
N LEU A 254 -16.33 -17.87 14.44
CA LEU A 254 -15.64 -18.10 15.73
C LEU A 254 -15.61 -16.84 16.60
N CYS A 255 -15.66 -15.65 16.00
CA CYS A 255 -15.67 -14.38 16.74
C CYS A 255 -16.99 -14.19 17.53
N ALA A 256 -18.06 -14.94 17.20
CA ALA A 256 -19.35 -14.89 17.88
C ALA A 256 -19.39 -15.65 19.22
N ASN A 257 -18.45 -16.59 19.46
CA ASN A 257 -18.43 -17.47 20.64
C ASN A 257 -17.29 -17.17 21.63
N GLY A 258 -16.56 -16.08 21.46
CA GLY A 258 -15.47 -15.66 22.34
C GLY A 258 -14.19 -15.32 21.59
N VAL A 259 -13.25 -14.67 22.30
CA VAL A 259 -11.92 -14.33 21.77
C VAL A 259 -11.12 -15.62 21.61
N VAL A 260 -10.77 -15.98 20.37
CA VAL A 260 -9.84 -17.07 20.09
C VAL A 260 -8.43 -16.50 20.20
N PHE A 261 -7.57 -17.18 20.97
CA PHE A 261 -6.18 -16.76 21.10
C PHE A 261 -5.45 -16.97 19.77
N PRO A 262 -4.63 -16.00 19.31
CA PRO A 262 -3.93 -16.17 18.05
C PRO A 262 -2.91 -17.31 18.15
N ASP A 263 -3.02 -18.25 17.23
CA ASP A 263 -2.18 -19.44 17.16
C ASP A 263 -1.22 -19.40 15.95
N ALA A 264 -1.35 -18.37 15.11
CA ALA A 264 -0.64 -18.21 13.86
C ALA A 264 -0.33 -16.74 13.54
N ILE A 265 0.75 -16.54 12.79
CA ILE A 265 1.16 -15.26 12.23
C ILE A 265 1.08 -15.35 10.71
N TYR A 266 0.55 -14.31 10.10
CA TYR A 266 0.36 -14.14 8.67
C TYR A 266 1.21 -13.00 8.13
N LEU A 267 1.57 -13.09 6.85
CA LEU A 267 2.29 -12.08 6.11
C LEU A 267 1.52 -11.75 4.83
N ALA A 268 1.17 -10.48 4.65
CA ALA A 268 0.68 -9.91 3.40
C ALA A 268 1.70 -8.88 2.89
N THR A 269 1.75 -8.67 1.57
CA THR A 269 2.67 -7.68 0.99
C THR A 269 1.98 -6.72 0.03
N SER A 270 2.57 -5.54 -0.14
CA SER A 270 2.02 -4.48 -0.98
C SER A 270 3.14 -3.68 -1.65
N GLN A 271 2.90 -3.24 -2.89
CA GLN A 271 3.82 -2.36 -3.62
C GLN A 271 3.54 -0.87 -3.38
N ASP A 272 2.30 -0.51 -3.06
CA ASP A 272 1.85 0.88 -2.89
C ASP A 272 1.54 1.24 -1.43
N GLY A 273 1.53 0.25 -0.54
CA GLY A 273 1.17 0.40 0.86
C GLY A 273 -0.32 0.72 1.02
N VAL A 274 -1.16 0.27 0.08
CA VAL A 274 -2.62 0.42 0.08
C VAL A 274 -3.29 -0.92 -0.24
N ASN A 275 -2.83 -1.58 -1.30
CA ASN A 275 -3.35 -2.86 -1.78
C ASN A 275 -2.39 -3.98 -1.35
N PHE A 276 -2.79 -4.72 -0.31
CA PHE A 276 -2.09 -5.85 0.24
C PHE A 276 -2.63 -7.16 -0.34
N SER A 277 -1.71 -8.07 -0.65
CA SER A 277 -2.00 -9.43 -1.06
C SER A 277 -2.75 -10.21 0.03
N GLN A 278 -3.19 -11.41 -0.32
CA GLN A 278 -3.74 -12.34 0.67
C GLN A 278 -2.66 -12.70 1.69
N GLY A 279 -3.01 -12.67 2.97
CA GLY A 279 -2.10 -13.06 4.04
C GLY A 279 -1.76 -14.54 3.98
N VAL A 280 -0.47 -14.85 3.83
CA VAL A 280 0.05 -16.22 3.90
C VAL A 280 0.47 -16.52 5.34
N LYS A 281 0.08 -17.68 5.87
CA LYS A 281 0.52 -18.15 7.19
C LYS A 281 2.02 -18.44 7.17
N VAL A 282 2.79 -17.77 8.03
CA VAL A 282 4.27 -17.89 8.10
C VAL A 282 4.79 -18.52 9.38
N LEU A 283 3.98 -18.51 10.45
CA LEU A 283 4.29 -19.20 11.70
C LEU A 283 2.99 -19.72 12.32
N GLN A 284 3.05 -20.88 12.95
CA GLN A 284 1.96 -21.46 13.73
C GLN A 284 2.54 -22.15 14.98
N ILE A 285 1.80 -22.11 16.09
CA ILE A 285 2.17 -22.83 17.31
C ILE A 285 2.36 -24.31 17.01
N LYS A 286 3.44 -24.90 17.54
CA LYS A 286 3.76 -26.33 17.36
C LYS A 286 3.22 -27.16 18.54
N GLY A 287 1.95 -26.95 18.88
CA GLY A 287 1.31 -27.46 20.10
C GLY A 287 1.95 -26.88 21.38
N ASN A 288 1.55 -27.37 22.57
CA ASN A 288 2.01 -26.89 23.90
C ASN A 288 3.50 -27.17 24.22
N THR A 289 4.38 -27.22 23.22
CA THR A 289 5.82 -27.41 23.36
C THR A 289 6.56 -26.10 23.10
N GLY A 290 7.66 -25.86 23.81
CA GLY A 290 8.42 -24.61 23.68
C GLY A 290 7.90 -23.48 24.56
N TRP A 291 8.40 -22.27 24.34
CA TRP A 291 8.11 -21.08 25.15
C TRP A 291 6.89 -20.30 24.65
N ASP A 292 6.49 -20.55 23.41
CA ASP A 292 5.44 -19.92 22.61
C ASP A 292 4.35 -20.92 22.17
N GLY A 293 4.40 -22.16 22.68
CA GLY A 293 3.52 -23.25 22.24
C GLY A 293 2.03 -23.11 22.59
N GLY A 294 1.67 -22.16 23.46
CA GLY A 294 0.28 -21.92 23.85
C GLY A 294 -0.40 -20.84 23.02
N VAL A 295 0.32 -19.76 22.71
CA VAL A 295 -0.20 -18.56 22.02
C VAL A 295 0.97 -17.72 21.50
N MET A 296 0.77 -17.05 20.35
CA MET A 296 1.73 -16.12 19.74
C MET A 296 1.01 -14.86 19.28
N TRP A 297 1.55 -13.67 19.53
CA TRP A 297 0.88 -12.41 19.18
C TRP A 297 1.86 -11.24 19.03
N THR A 298 1.36 -10.10 18.53
CA THR A 298 2.11 -8.86 18.34
C THR A 298 3.39 -9.04 17.52
N PRO A 299 3.26 -9.49 16.26
CA PRO A 299 4.42 -9.74 15.42
C PRO A 299 5.04 -8.44 14.88
N HIS A 300 6.36 -8.44 14.75
CA HIS A 300 7.11 -7.43 14.01
C HIS A 300 8.14 -8.09 13.09
N LEU A 301 8.12 -7.69 11.82
CA LEU A 301 9.03 -8.19 10.80
C LEU A 301 10.21 -7.23 10.63
N TYR A 302 11.42 -7.70 10.88
CA TYR A 302 12.64 -6.95 10.65
C TYR A 302 13.43 -7.55 9.48
N ILE A 303 13.71 -6.73 8.46
CA ILE A 303 14.44 -7.12 7.26
C ILE A 303 15.74 -6.31 7.18
N PRO A 304 16.87 -6.85 7.69
CA PRO A 304 18.14 -6.13 7.68
C PRO A 304 18.82 -6.12 6.31
N ASN A 305 18.52 -7.08 5.45
CA ASN A 305 19.12 -7.23 4.12
C ASN A 305 18.21 -8.06 3.20
N SER A 306 18.66 -8.27 1.95
CA SER A 306 17.87 -8.92 0.92
C SER A 306 17.79 -10.45 1.02
N SER A 307 18.54 -11.08 1.93
CA SER A 307 18.60 -12.55 2.04
C SER A 307 17.96 -13.11 3.31
N GLU A 308 17.68 -12.27 4.31
CA GLU A 308 17.20 -12.71 5.61
C GLU A 308 16.10 -11.80 6.16
N ALA A 309 15.14 -12.42 6.83
CA ALA A 309 14.12 -11.72 7.60
C ALA A 309 13.98 -12.34 8.99
N TYR A 310 13.60 -11.51 9.95
CA TYR A 310 13.48 -11.88 11.36
C TYR A 310 12.09 -11.50 11.84
N LEU A 311 11.30 -12.50 12.22
CA LEU A 311 9.97 -12.31 12.78
C LEU A 311 10.07 -12.35 14.30
N PHE A 312 9.92 -11.19 14.93
CA PHE A 312 9.84 -11.07 16.38
C PHE A 312 8.38 -11.15 16.79
N HIS A 313 8.08 -11.84 17.88
CA HIS A 313 6.73 -11.93 18.40
C HIS A 313 6.74 -12.19 19.90
N ALA A 314 5.62 -11.87 20.55
CA ALA A 314 5.32 -12.33 21.89
C ALA A 314 4.83 -13.78 21.84
N GLY A 315 5.04 -14.51 22.91
CA GLY A 315 4.55 -15.87 23.06
C GLY A 315 4.51 -16.34 24.50
N SER A 316 3.66 -17.33 24.77
CA SER A 316 3.56 -18.00 26.06
C SER A 316 3.29 -19.49 25.87
N ASN A 317 3.87 -20.31 26.76
CA ASN A 317 3.65 -21.75 26.80
C ASN A 317 2.48 -22.15 27.71
N ARG A 318 1.91 -21.18 28.43
CA ARG A 318 0.66 -21.38 29.13
C ARG A 318 -0.42 -21.44 28.07
N GLY A 319 -0.78 -22.65 27.65
CA GLY A 319 -1.91 -22.87 26.76
C GLY A 319 -3.19 -22.24 27.33
N SER A 320 -4.28 -22.31 26.55
CA SER A 320 -5.64 -21.85 26.85
C SER A 320 -6.29 -22.35 28.15
N ALA A 321 -5.53 -22.97 29.05
CA ALA A 321 -5.94 -23.49 30.36
C ALA A 321 -6.30 -22.40 31.39
N TYR A 322 -6.30 -21.11 31.04
CA TYR A 322 -7.12 -20.13 31.76
C TYR A 322 -8.49 -20.03 31.10
N PRO A 323 -9.50 -20.78 31.58
CA PRO A 323 -10.85 -20.61 31.10
C PRO A 323 -11.32 -19.19 31.47
N TYR A 324 -11.56 -18.38 30.44
CA TYR A 324 -12.58 -17.32 30.47
C TYR A 324 -12.45 -16.16 31.47
N LYS A 325 -11.31 -15.96 32.15
CA LYS A 325 -11.11 -14.72 32.93
C LYS A 325 -10.19 -13.76 32.22
N ILE A 326 -10.75 -12.60 31.89
CA ILE A 326 -10.09 -11.49 31.20
C ILE A 326 -8.89 -10.93 32.00
N ASP A 327 -8.83 -11.26 33.29
CA ASP A 327 -7.93 -10.64 34.25
C ASP A 327 -6.49 -11.20 34.23
N ASN A 328 -6.23 -12.29 33.49
CA ASN A 328 -4.90 -12.94 33.38
C ASN A 328 -4.32 -12.95 31.96
N TRP A 329 -4.85 -12.09 31.09
CA TRP A 329 -4.44 -11.97 29.69
C TRP A 329 -2.91 -11.82 29.61
N PHE A 330 -2.30 -12.68 28.79
CA PHE A 330 -0.88 -12.59 28.41
C PHE A 330 0.15 -12.75 29.52
N SER A 331 -0.27 -13.16 30.72
CA SER A 331 0.64 -13.36 31.84
C SER A 331 1.76 -14.37 31.52
N ALA A 332 2.97 -14.05 31.98
CA ALA A 332 4.20 -14.81 31.75
C ALA A 332 4.67 -14.87 30.29
N SER A 333 4.31 -13.89 29.45
CA SER A 333 4.81 -13.82 28.07
C SER A 333 6.27 -13.38 27.98
N ALA A 334 6.94 -13.87 26.95
CA ALA A 334 8.27 -13.44 26.55
C ALA A 334 8.27 -13.00 25.09
N VAL A 335 9.35 -12.34 24.66
CA VAL A 335 9.61 -12.04 23.26
C VAL A 335 10.64 -13.03 22.73
N GLY A 336 10.38 -13.56 21.55
CA GLY A 336 11.32 -14.37 20.79
C GLY A 336 11.42 -13.92 19.35
N VAL A 337 12.23 -14.66 18.59
CA VAL A 337 12.47 -14.41 17.18
C VAL A 337 12.51 -15.71 16.41
N THR A 338 11.92 -15.69 15.22
CA THR A 338 12.09 -16.70 14.19
C THR A 338 12.84 -16.09 13.00
N LYS A 339 13.94 -16.73 12.59
CA LYS A 339 14.72 -16.33 11.40
C LYS A 339 14.24 -17.08 10.16
N PHE A 340 14.08 -16.36 9.06
CA PHE A 340 13.71 -16.89 7.75
C PHE A 340 14.75 -16.52 6.69
N THR A 341 14.92 -17.39 5.70
CA THR A 341 15.47 -16.99 4.40
C THR A 341 14.44 -16.16 3.66
N LEU A 342 14.89 -15.04 3.09
CA LEU A 342 14.06 -14.13 2.33
C LEU A 342 14.33 -14.33 0.84
N ASN A 343 13.30 -14.70 0.08
CA ASN A 343 13.36 -14.76 -1.37
C ASN A 343 12.64 -13.55 -1.95
N LEU A 344 13.39 -12.45 -2.11
CA LEU A 344 12.89 -11.24 -2.79
C LEU A 344 12.82 -11.39 -4.32
N ASN A 345 13.17 -12.56 -4.85
CA ASN A 345 13.18 -12.87 -6.29
C ASN A 345 11.79 -13.04 -6.90
N THR A 346 10.74 -12.52 -6.26
CA THR A 346 9.47 -12.25 -6.94
C THR A 346 9.58 -10.94 -7.74
N ASN A 347 10.65 -10.77 -8.52
CA ASN A 347 10.73 -9.68 -9.49
C ASN A 347 9.59 -9.92 -10.48
N THR A 348 8.46 -9.26 -10.23
CA THR A 348 7.36 -9.23 -11.17
C THR A 348 7.93 -8.66 -12.45
N THR A 349 7.97 -9.47 -13.51
CA THR A 349 8.46 -9.02 -14.80
C THR A 349 7.46 -8.00 -15.34
N CYS A 350 7.93 -6.85 -15.82
CA CYS A 350 7.04 -5.87 -16.43
C CYS A 350 6.37 -6.47 -17.67
N THR A 351 5.03 -6.53 -17.65
CA THR A 351 4.22 -7.08 -18.75
C THR A 351 3.67 -5.97 -19.65
N ALA A 352 3.59 -4.73 -19.15
CA ALA A 352 3.14 -3.58 -19.94
C ALA A 352 4.02 -2.34 -19.72
N PHE A 353 4.12 -1.52 -20.76
CA PHE A 353 4.95 -0.33 -20.82
C PHE A 353 4.20 0.79 -21.55
N THR A 354 4.26 2.00 -21.03
CA THR A 354 3.96 3.20 -21.81
C THR A 354 5.26 3.86 -22.25
N TYR A 355 5.24 4.61 -23.33
CA TYR A 355 6.46 5.14 -23.96
C TYR A 355 6.36 6.63 -24.24
N SER A 356 7.51 7.29 -24.40
CA SER A 356 7.58 8.61 -25.04
C SER A 356 7.20 8.52 -26.53
N ALA A 357 7.02 9.69 -27.15
CA ALA A 357 7.04 9.80 -28.60
C ALA A 357 8.37 9.24 -29.17
N TRP A 358 8.33 8.76 -30.42
CA TRP A 358 9.52 8.34 -31.16
C TRP A 358 10.37 9.56 -31.55
N SER A 359 11.70 9.40 -31.53
CA SER A 359 12.64 10.41 -32.02
C SER A 359 12.47 10.68 -33.52
N THR A 360 13.12 11.71 -34.05
CA THR A 360 13.30 11.85 -35.50
C THR A 360 14.03 10.64 -36.08
N CYS A 361 13.76 10.34 -37.35
CA CYS A 361 14.41 9.23 -38.06
C CYS A 361 15.85 9.62 -38.40
N THR A 362 16.83 8.93 -37.82
CA THR A 362 18.25 9.16 -38.09
C THR A 362 18.89 7.82 -38.43
N ASN A 363 19.57 7.72 -39.57
CA ASN A 363 20.20 6.47 -40.04
C ASN A 363 19.23 5.28 -40.06
N ASN A 364 18.02 5.50 -40.58
CA ASN A 364 16.93 4.52 -40.64
C ASN A 364 16.49 3.94 -39.29
N LYS A 365 16.75 4.66 -38.18
CA LYS A 365 16.32 4.26 -36.82
C LYS A 365 15.63 5.40 -36.08
N GLN A 366 14.59 5.05 -35.34
CA GLN A 366 14.00 5.88 -34.30
C GLN A 366 14.16 5.20 -32.94
N THR A 367 14.32 6.02 -31.90
CA THR A 367 14.40 5.58 -30.50
C THR A 367 13.27 6.21 -29.70
N ARG A 368 12.87 5.55 -28.60
CA ARG A 368 11.97 6.12 -27.59
C ARG A 368 12.34 5.60 -26.21
N THR A 369 11.86 6.24 -25.16
CA THR A 369 12.08 5.81 -23.78
C THR A 369 10.79 5.24 -23.17
N VAL A 370 10.93 4.43 -22.12
CA VAL A 370 9.79 3.98 -21.30
C VAL A 370 9.36 5.14 -20.41
N ALA A 371 8.08 5.50 -20.45
CA ALA A 371 7.48 6.50 -19.57
C ALA A 371 6.97 5.87 -18.26
N THR A 372 6.17 4.81 -18.32
CA THR A 372 5.70 4.04 -17.15
C THR A 372 5.76 2.53 -17.41
N LYS A 373 5.74 1.73 -16.34
CA LYS A 373 5.81 0.26 -16.37
C LYS A 373 4.71 -0.33 -15.50
N SER A 374 4.20 -1.51 -15.85
CA SER A 374 3.18 -2.22 -15.08
C SER A 374 3.48 -3.72 -15.01
N PRO A 375 3.22 -4.40 -13.86
CA PRO A 375 2.69 -3.86 -12.60
C PRO A 375 3.62 -2.85 -11.90
N SER A 376 3.08 -1.97 -11.04
CA SER A 376 3.92 -1.00 -10.31
C SER A 376 5.02 -1.71 -9.51
N GLY A 377 6.26 -1.26 -9.62
CA GLY A 377 7.42 -1.89 -8.99
C GLY A 377 8.00 -3.10 -9.73
N CYS A 378 7.49 -3.44 -10.91
CA CYS A 378 8.06 -4.48 -11.77
C CYS A 378 9.47 -4.11 -12.26
N THR A 379 10.29 -5.12 -12.56
CA THR A 379 11.59 -4.94 -13.22
C THR A 379 11.71 -5.89 -14.42
N GLY A 380 12.62 -5.62 -15.36
CA GLY A 380 12.77 -6.43 -16.58
C GLY A 380 11.70 -6.19 -17.65
N GLY A 381 11.37 -7.26 -18.40
CA GLY A 381 10.47 -7.27 -19.55
C GLY A 381 11.14 -6.90 -20.88
N SER A 382 10.37 -6.86 -21.97
CA SER A 382 10.88 -6.63 -23.33
C SER A 382 10.27 -5.36 -23.95
N PRO A 383 10.61 -4.15 -23.47
CA PRO A 383 10.10 -2.92 -24.04
C PRO A 383 10.63 -2.68 -25.46
N VAL A 384 9.76 -2.23 -26.37
CA VAL A 384 10.17 -1.84 -27.74
C VAL A 384 10.68 -0.41 -27.72
N LEU A 385 11.99 -0.24 -27.77
CA LEU A 385 12.67 1.06 -27.66
C LEU A 385 13.30 1.54 -28.97
N THR A 386 13.34 0.67 -29.97
CA THR A 386 13.90 0.96 -31.29
C THR A 386 12.95 0.45 -32.36
N ARG A 387 12.83 1.22 -33.45
CA ARG A 387 12.18 0.76 -34.68
C ARG A 387 12.93 1.28 -35.89
N THR A 388 12.77 0.57 -37.01
CA THR A 388 13.21 1.07 -38.31
C THR A 388 12.30 2.17 -38.78
N CYS A 389 12.86 3.11 -39.54
CA CYS A 389 12.15 4.18 -40.20
C CYS A 389 12.83 4.46 -41.53
N THR A 390 12.13 5.08 -42.47
CA THR A 390 12.71 5.59 -43.70
C THR A 390 12.87 7.09 -43.57
N THR A 391 14.09 7.60 -43.78
CA THR A 391 14.27 9.03 -44.03
C THR A 391 13.60 9.31 -45.37
N THR A 392 12.55 10.11 -45.38
CA THR A 392 12.02 10.68 -46.62
C THR A 392 13.10 11.62 -47.17
N SER A 393 14.04 11.07 -47.94
CA SER A 393 14.87 11.86 -48.82
C SER A 393 13.96 12.36 -49.92
N ASP A 394 13.53 13.61 -49.80
CA ASP A 394 12.91 14.33 -50.89
C ASP A 394 13.93 14.45 -52.03
N THR A 395 13.90 13.47 -52.93
CA THR A 395 14.44 13.61 -54.27
C THR A 395 13.28 13.50 -55.23
N ASN A 396 12.72 14.65 -55.63
CA ASN A 396 12.04 14.77 -56.91
C ASN A 396 12.35 16.16 -57.48
N ASN A 397 13.36 16.19 -58.35
CA ASN A 397 13.47 17.15 -59.42
C ASN A 397 12.29 16.92 -60.38
N ASN A 398 11.27 17.77 -60.34
CA ASN A 398 10.48 18.04 -61.52
C ASN A 398 10.18 19.53 -61.58
N THR A 399 10.75 20.17 -62.60
CA THR A 399 10.50 21.55 -63.00
C THR A 399 9.07 21.65 -63.50
N ASP A 400 8.21 22.29 -62.70
CA ASP A 400 7.07 23.02 -63.26
C ASP A 400 6.95 24.36 -62.53
N THR A 401 6.99 25.40 -63.35
CA THR A 401 6.89 26.80 -62.94
C THR A 401 5.42 27.14 -62.79
N ASP A 402 4.95 27.26 -61.55
CA ASP A 402 3.85 28.16 -61.27
C ASP A 402 4.05 28.88 -59.94
N THR A 403 3.84 30.18 -60.02
CA THR A 403 4.04 31.17 -58.99
C THR A 403 2.80 31.30 -58.12
N ASP A 404 3.06 31.34 -56.81
CA ASP A 404 2.37 32.15 -55.80
C ASP A 404 1.44 31.43 -54.80
N THR A 405 1.59 31.87 -53.55
CA THR A 405 0.74 31.67 -52.35
C THR A 405 0.79 30.33 -51.60
N ASN A 406 1.69 30.34 -50.62
CA ASN A 406 1.73 29.56 -49.39
C ASN A 406 0.34 29.39 -48.72
N THR A 407 -0.35 28.25 -48.93
CA THR A 407 -1.47 27.75 -48.11
C THR A 407 -1.44 26.22 -48.04
N GLY A 408 -1.71 25.68 -46.84
CA GLY A 408 -1.35 24.32 -46.41
C GLY A 408 -1.85 23.18 -47.30
N THR A 409 -0.92 22.34 -47.72
CA THR A 409 -1.21 21.08 -48.39
C THR A 409 -1.74 20.06 -47.37
N GLY A 410 -2.99 19.63 -47.61
CA GLY A 410 -3.74 18.74 -46.74
C GLY A 410 -3.07 17.38 -46.52
N VAL A 411 -2.66 17.14 -45.28
CA VAL A 411 -2.32 15.81 -44.79
C VAL A 411 -3.60 14.99 -44.71
N THR A 412 -3.58 13.72 -45.11
CA THR A 412 -4.73 12.81 -44.89
C THR A 412 -4.65 12.28 -43.46
N CYS A 413 -5.74 12.40 -42.69
CA CYS A 413 -5.80 11.96 -41.29
C CYS A 413 -6.03 10.43 -41.16
N GLY A 414 -6.55 9.84 -42.24
CA GLY A 414 -6.75 8.41 -42.37
C GLY A 414 -8.04 7.93 -41.70
N VAL A 415 -8.33 6.65 -41.90
CA VAL A 415 -9.54 6.02 -41.36
C VAL A 415 -9.61 6.05 -39.84
N MET A 416 -10.82 6.07 -39.31
CA MET A 416 -11.10 6.04 -37.88
C MET A 416 -10.79 4.67 -37.25
N ASP A 417 -11.07 3.58 -37.98
CA ASP A 417 -10.65 2.21 -37.65
C ASP A 417 -9.18 2.02 -38.07
N THR A 418 -8.27 2.11 -37.10
CA THR A 418 -6.83 2.17 -37.36
C THR A 418 -6.16 0.81 -37.38
N ASN A 419 -6.80 -0.21 -36.82
CA ASN A 419 -6.31 -1.58 -36.82
C ASN A 419 -6.95 -2.45 -37.92
N GLY A 420 -7.99 -1.95 -38.59
CA GLY A 420 -8.68 -2.60 -39.72
C GLY A 420 -9.57 -3.77 -39.29
N ASP A 421 -9.99 -3.83 -38.03
CA ASP A 421 -10.82 -4.93 -37.50
C ASP A 421 -12.33 -4.72 -37.72
N GLY A 422 -12.71 -3.57 -38.30
CA GLY A 422 -14.09 -3.20 -38.59
C GLY A 422 -14.89 -2.79 -37.36
N LYS A 423 -14.24 -2.50 -36.23
CA LYS A 423 -14.86 -2.04 -34.98
C LYS A 423 -14.12 -0.81 -34.47
N LEU A 424 -14.84 0.10 -33.82
CA LEU A 424 -14.23 1.23 -33.12
C LEU A 424 -14.09 0.88 -31.64
N THR A 425 -12.87 0.51 -31.26
CA THR A 425 -12.49 0.08 -29.91
C THR A 425 -11.63 1.14 -29.21
N ILE A 426 -11.16 0.83 -28.01
CA ILE A 426 -10.24 1.72 -27.27
C ILE A 426 -8.95 1.99 -28.06
N ILE A 427 -8.50 1.04 -28.89
CA ILE A 427 -7.30 1.18 -29.72
C ILE A 427 -7.51 2.31 -30.74
N ASP A 428 -8.67 2.35 -31.37
CA ASP A 428 -9.03 3.37 -32.37
C ASP A 428 -9.26 4.73 -31.72
N PHE A 429 -9.79 4.74 -30.50
CA PHE A 429 -9.95 5.96 -29.72
C PHE A 429 -8.60 6.60 -29.40
N GLU A 430 -7.61 5.81 -28.98
CA GLU A 430 -6.26 6.31 -28.72
C GLU A 430 -5.63 6.92 -29.99
N ALA A 431 -5.83 6.29 -31.14
CA ALA A 431 -5.34 6.81 -32.42
C ALA A 431 -6.10 8.07 -32.88
N PHE A 432 -7.40 8.18 -32.59
CA PHE A 432 -8.20 9.38 -32.85
C PHE A 432 -7.74 10.56 -31.98
N VAL A 433 -7.59 10.35 -30.67
CA VAL A 433 -7.16 11.40 -29.72
C VAL A 433 -5.77 11.93 -30.07
N GLY A 434 -4.89 11.06 -30.57
CA GLY A 434 -3.56 11.46 -31.05
C GLY A 434 -3.57 12.46 -32.20
N MET A 435 -4.71 12.62 -32.90
CA MET A 435 -4.89 13.54 -34.02
C MET A 435 -5.72 14.78 -33.67
N LEU A 436 -6.21 14.93 -32.43
CA LEU A 436 -6.98 16.12 -32.03
C LEU A 436 -6.17 17.41 -32.24
N GLY A 437 -6.77 18.35 -32.97
CA GLY A 437 -6.16 19.62 -33.36
C GLY A 437 -5.34 19.55 -34.66
N ALA A 438 -5.19 18.37 -35.28
CA ALA A 438 -4.54 18.26 -36.57
C ALA A 438 -5.35 18.95 -37.68
N ILE A 439 -4.65 19.59 -38.62
CA ILE A 439 -5.22 20.13 -39.85
C ILE A 439 -4.96 19.10 -40.94
N CYS A 440 -6.01 18.44 -41.41
CA CYS A 440 -5.93 17.32 -42.33
C CYS A 440 -7.24 17.18 -43.08
N LYS A 441 -7.22 16.50 -44.23
CA LYS A 441 -8.38 16.35 -45.12
C LYS A 441 -8.65 14.87 -45.34
N ASP A 442 -9.71 14.36 -44.73
CA ASP A 442 -10.27 13.06 -45.08
C ASP A 442 -11.47 13.28 -46.02
N THR A 443 -11.58 12.48 -47.07
CA THR A 443 -12.79 12.49 -47.90
C THR A 443 -13.92 11.96 -47.04
N ALA A 444 -14.94 12.78 -46.77
CA ALA A 444 -16.10 12.42 -45.94
C ALA A 444 -16.79 11.14 -46.45
N GLN A 445 -16.34 9.97 -46.00
CA GLN A 445 -17.04 8.72 -46.24
C GLN A 445 -18.21 8.66 -45.25
N LYS A 446 -19.40 8.98 -45.75
CA LYS A 446 -20.67 8.88 -45.00
C LYS A 446 -21.09 7.42 -44.73
N THR A 447 -20.30 6.44 -45.16
CA THR A 447 -20.56 5.00 -45.03
C THR A 447 -19.33 4.29 -44.47
N GLY A 448 -19.52 3.37 -43.52
CA GLY A 448 -18.46 2.62 -42.84
C GLY A 448 -17.88 3.32 -41.59
N CYS A 449 -16.64 2.96 -41.20
CA CYS A 449 -15.95 3.54 -40.04
C CYS A 449 -15.58 5.02 -40.24
N GLY A 450 -15.56 5.52 -41.48
CA GLY A 450 -15.28 6.92 -41.82
C GLY A 450 -13.83 7.37 -41.57
N GLY A 451 -13.56 8.65 -41.88
CA GLY A 451 -12.29 9.32 -41.58
C GLY A 451 -12.29 9.97 -40.19
N LYS A 452 -11.11 10.41 -39.72
CA LYS A 452 -10.99 11.15 -38.45
C LYS A 452 -11.43 12.60 -38.57
N ASP A 453 -11.31 13.22 -39.75
CA ASP A 453 -12.03 14.45 -40.10
C ASP A 453 -13.40 14.06 -40.68
N ALA A 454 -14.34 13.80 -39.79
CA ALA A 454 -15.63 13.21 -40.12
C ALA A 454 -16.61 14.25 -40.68
N ASN A 455 -16.44 15.54 -40.33
CA ASN A 455 -17.28 16.62 -40.83
C ASN A 455 -16.70 17.30 -42.11
N GLY A 456 -15.44 17.04 -42.45
CA GLY A 456 -14.77 17.54 -43.64
C GLY A 456 -14.38 19.02 -43.54
N ASP A 457 -14.25 19.58 -42.33
CA ASP A 457 -13.89 20.98 -42.11
C ASP A 457 -12.36 21.23 -42.15
N ASN A 458 -11.60 20.17 -42.43
CA ASN A 458 -10.14 20.11 -42.47
C ASN A 458 -9.45 20.14 -41.11
N LYS A 459 -10.18 19.87 -40.02
CA LYS A 459 -9.63 19.86 -38.66
C LYS A 459 -10.23 18.71 -37.86
N VAL A 460 -9.39 17.96 -37.16
CA VAL A 460 -9.90 16.97 -36.19
C VAL A 460 -10.17 17.68 -34.87
N ASP A 461 -11.42 17.84 -34.49
CA ASP A 461 -11.77 18.49 -33.23
C ASP A 461 -12.91 17.82 -32.47
N SER A 462 -13.51 18.53 -31.51
CA SER A 462 -14.62 18.04 -30.69
C SER A 462 -15.81 17.60 -31.54
N THR A 463 -15.99 18.17 -32.72
CA THR A 463 -17.08 17.83 -33.64
C THR A 463 -16.88 16.41 -34.19
N ASP A 464 -15.66 16.07 -34.59
CA ASP A 464 -15.32 14.72 -35.06
C ASP A 464 -15.31 13.70 -33.92
N PHE A 465 -14.98 14.15 -32.71
CA PHE A 465 -15.04 13.29 -31.53
C PHE A 465 -16.46 12.80 -31.24
N GLU A 466 -17.48 13.67 -31.37
CA GLU A 466 -18.87 13.23 -31.24
C GLU A 466 -19.24 12.21 -32.33
N SER A 467 -18.66 12.33 -33.52
CA SER A 467 -18.80 11.34 -34.60
C SER A 467 -18.16 9.99 -34.25
N PHE A 468 -16.96 9.99 -33.64
CA PHE A 468 -16.31 8.78 -33.12
C PHE A 468 -17.17 8.12 -32.04
N LYS A 469 -17.58 8.89 -31.03
CA LYS A 469 -18.36 8.44 -29.89
C LYS A 469 -19.70 7.81 -30.31
N SER A 470 -20.38 8.40 -31.28
CA SER A 470 -21.64 7.86 -31.81
C SER A 470 -21.51 6.47 -32.45
N ARG A 471 -20.28 6.08 -32.82
CA ARG A 471 -19.94 4.81 -33.48
C ARG A 471 -19.07 3.90 -32.61
N TYR A 472 -18.75 4.29 -31.38
CA TYR A 472 -17.95 3.50 -30.46
C TYR A 472 -18.69 2.22 -30.05
N GLN A 473 -18.00 1.07 -30.09
CA GLN A 473 -18.54 -0.26 -29.77
C GLN A 473 -19.71 -0.77 -30.65
N ILE A 474 -19.96 -0.19 -31.83
CA ILE A 474 -20.88 -0.84 -32.78
C ILE A 474 -20.27 -2.15 -33.29
N SER A 475 -21.10 -3.19 -33.43
CA SER A 475 -20.66 -4.56 -33.74
C SER A 475 -19.93 -4.69 -35.08
N SER A 476 -20.15 -3.73 -35.99
CA SER A 476 -19.41 -3.60 -37.24
C SER A 476 -19.63 -2.23 -37.89
N CYS A 477 -18.58 -1.61 -38.40
CA CYS A 477 -18.64 -0.40 -39.24
C CYS A 477 -18.28 -0.69 -40.72
N GLN A 478 -18.83 -1.77 -41.29
CA GLN A 478 -18.53 -2.20 -42.67
C GLN A 478 -18.84 -1.11 -43.72
N ILE A 479 -17.91 -0.97 -44.67
CA ILE A 479 -18.09 -0.22 -45.90
C ILE A 479 -18.91 -1.12 -46.83
N ASN A 480 -20.18 -0.77 -47.10
CA ASN A 480 -20.85 -1.32 -48.27
C ASN A 480 -20.12 -0.75 -49.49
N GLN A 481 -19.31 -1.58 -50.16
CA GLN A 481 -18.67 -1.23 -51.42
C GLN A 481 -19.69 -1.03 -52.54
#